data_AF-A0A9Q0NQN3-F1
#
_entry.id   AF-A0A9Q0NQN3-F1
#
_cell.length_a   1.000
_cell.length_b   1.000
_cell.length_c   1.000
_cell.angle_alpha   90.00
_cell.angle_beta   90.00
_cell.angle_gamma   90.00
#
_symmetry.space_group_name_H-M   'P 1'
#
loop_
_entity.id
_entity.type
_entity.pdbx_description
1 polymer ?
#
loop_
_entity_poly.entity_id
_entity_poly.type
_entity_poly.pdbx_seq_one_letter_code
_entity_poly.pdbx_strand_id
1 'polypeptide(L)'
;MTVIEIYDQSRADNKDVWKIVLGKHNLTSPMSSYSRPGVTTKSQSYYFTQSVKAISVTSTAKGITSKHLLIGTIGDQVLAMDKRFFDPRRSVNPTQSEKEEGILPLTDSLPIIPQSYVTHALKVEGLRGIVTVPAKLESATLVFTHGVDLFFTRLAPSRTYDSLTEDFSYALLLITIVALLVAIFVTWVLSEKKDLSEKWR
;
A
#
# COMPACT_ATOMS: atom_id res chain seq x y z
N MET A 1 6.42 21.32 0.26
CA MET A 1 7.00 20.07 0.76
C MET A 1 8.03 19.57 -0.24
N THR A 2 9.24 19.24 0.20
CA THR A 2 10.30 18.76 -0.70
C THR A 2 10.63 17.32 -0.37
N VAL A 3 10.78 16.50 -1.40
CA VAL A 3 11.08 15.07 -1.28
C VAL A 3 12.39 14.79 -1.99
N ILE A 4 13.22 13.95 -1.36
CA ILE A 4 14.48 13.47 -1.92
C ILE A 4 14.45 11.95 -1.80
N GLU A 5 14.59 11.25 -2.93
CA GLU A 5 14.80 9.81 -2.97
C GLU A 5 16.23 9.50 -3.40
N ILE A 6 16.81 8.50 -2.74
CA ILE A 6 18.18 8.04 -2.96
C ILE A 6 18.09 6.66 -3.61
N TYR A 7 18.70 6.51 -4.78
CA TYR A 7 18.74 5.25 -5.53
C TYR A 7 20.17 4.73 -5.60
N ASP A 8 20.32 3.43 -5.47
CA ASP A 8 21.58 2.74 -5.66
C ASP A 8 21.88 2.58 -7.16
N GLN A 9 23.05 3.02 -7.61
CA GLN A 9 23.48 2.86 -8.99
C GLN A 9 24.15 1.51 -9.27
N SER A 10 24.42 0.68 -8.25
CA SER A 10 25.12 -0.61 -8.41
C SER A 10 24.46 -1.56 -9.42
N ARG A 11 23.15 -1.41 -9.67
CA ARG A 11 22.37 -2.24 -10.60
C ARG A 11 21.92 -1.52 -11.88
N ALA A 12 22.30 -0.27 -12.09
CA ALA A 12 21.84 0.52 -13.23
C ALA A 12 22.19 -0.10 -14.60
N ASP A 13 23.33 -0.80 -14.68
CA ASP A 13 23.85 -1.44 -15.90
C ASP A 13 23.39 -2.89 -16.11
N ASN A 14 22.63 -3.46 -15.17
CA ASN A 14 22.17 -4.86 -15.19
C ASN A 14 20.79 -5.04 -15.85
N LYS A 15 20.41 -4.16 -16.79
CA LYS A 15 19.12 -4.21 -17.49
C LYS A 15 19.02 -5.32 -18.56
N ASP A 16 20.12 -6.00 -18.86
CA ASP A 16 20.18 -7.02 -19.90
C ASP A 16 19.68 -8.37 -19.37
N VAL A 17 18.66 -8.93 -20.03
CA VAL A 17 17.97 -10.16 -19.60
C VAL A 17 18.94 -11.34 -19.52
N TRP A 18 19.92 -11.40 -20.42
CA TRP A 18 20.97 -12.42 -20.42
C TRP A 18 21.90 -12.30 -19.21
N LYS A 19 22.20 -11.07 -18.76
CA LYS A 19 22.99 -10.84 -17.54
C LYS A 19 22.20 -11.18 -16.27
N ILE A 20 20.87 -11.04 -16.30
CA ILE A 20 20.01 -11.47 -15.18
C ILE A 20 20.01 -13.00 -15.06
N VAL A 21 19.86 -13.72 -16.18
CA VAL A 21 19.79 -15.20 -16.20
C VAL A 21 21.15 -15.86 -15.98
N LEU A 22 22.21 -15.38 -16.61
CA LEU A 22 23.54 -16.02 -16.60
C LEU A 22 24.59 -15.30 -15.74
N GLY A 23 24.31 -14.07 -15.29
CA GLY A 23 25.25 -13.29 -14.50
C GLY A 23 25.26 -13.70 -13.03
N LYS A 24 26.31 -13.31 -12.30
CA LYS A 24 26.35 -13.42 -10.83
C LYS A 24 25.46 -12.33 -10.23
N HIS A 25 24.20 -12.66 -9.93
CA HIS A 25 23.20 -11.72 -9.37
C HIS A 25 23.24 -11.60 -7.83
N ASN A 26 23.98 -12.46 -7.14
CA ASN A 26 24.18 -12.37 -5.69
C ASN A 26 25.18 -11.27 -5.33
N LEU A 27 24.67 -10.04 -5.27
CA LEU A 27 25.37 -8.85 -4.78
C LEU A 27 24.99 -8.52 -3.32
N THR A 28 24.59 -9.50 -2.51
CA THR A 28 24.50 -9.38 -1.05
C THR A 28 25.92 -9.21 -0.49
N SER A 29 26.52 -8.07 -0.79
CA SER A 29 27.78 -7.61 -0.24
C SER A 29 27.47 -6.87 1.05
N PRO A 30 28.27 -7.10 2.11
CA PRO A 30 28.12 -6.31 3.33
C PRO A 30 28.36 -4.84 3.01
N MET A 31 27.36 -4.00 3.26
CA MET A 31 27.47 -2.55 3.13
C MET A 31 28.20 -2.01 4.36
N SER A 32 29.27 -1.26 4.14
CA SER A 32 29.97 -0.53 5.20
C SER A 32 29.98 0.95 4.90
N SER A 33 29.97 1.80 5.93
CA SER A 33 30.09 3.24 5.75
C SER A 33 31.45 3.67 5.17
N TYR A 34 32.45 2.77 5.18
CA TYR A 34 33.79 2.95 4.61
C TYR A 34 33.82 2.70 3.09
N SER A 35 33.06 1.70 2.61
CA SER A 35 32.92 1.37 1.19
C SER A 35 31.47 1.58 0.75
N ARG A 36 31.14 2.82 0.37
CA ARG A 36 29.78 3.20 -0.01
C ARG A 36 29.55 2.96 -1.51
N PRO A 37 28.41 2.36 -1.90
CA PRO A 37 28.05 2.30 -3.31
C PRO A 37 27.75 3.70 -3.84
N GLY A 38 27.92 3.89 -5.15
CA GLY A 38 27.50 5.11 -5.83
C GLY A 38 25.98 5.27 -5.73
N VAL A 39 25.52 6.42 -5.25
CA VAL A 39 24.09 6.72 -5.13
C VAL A 39 23.72 7.90 -6.02
N THR A 40 22.52 7.86 -6.58
CA THR A 40 21.92 8.99 -7.30
C THR A 40 20.71 9.49 -6.54
N THR A 41 20.53 10.80 -6.51
CA THR A 41 19.42 11.43 -5.80
C THR A 41 18.48 12.08 -6.80
N LYS A 42 17.18 11.85 -6.65
CA LYS A 42 16.15 12.64 -7.34
C LYS A 42 15.38 13.44 -6.31
N SER A 43 15.15 14.70 -6.60
CA SER A 43 14.44 15.60 -5.70
C SER A 43 13.34 16.35 -6.43
N GLN A 44 12.21 16.54 -5.77
CA GLN A 44 11.10 17.34 -6.29
C GLN A 44 10.41 18.08 -5.15
N SER A 45 9.92 19.28 -5.45
CA SER A 45 9.17 20.11 -4.51
C SER A 45 7.72 20.21 -4.96
N TYR A 46 6.81 20.07 -4.00
CA TYR A 46 5.36 20.14 -4.20
C TYR A 46 4.77 21.28 -3.37
N TYR A 47 3.77 21.93 -3.95
CA TYR A 47 2.96 22.90 -3.24
C TYR A 47 1.87 22.20 -2.42
N PHE A 48 1.82 22.51 -1.12
CA PHE A 48 0.81 22.02 -0.20
C PHE A 48 0.05 23.22 0.36
N THR A 49 -1.28 23.20 0.27
CA THR A 49 -2.12 24.38 0.51
C THR A 49 -2.35 24.69 1.98
N GLN A 50 -2.08 23.75 2.89
CA GLN A 50 -2.24 23.94 4.33
C GLN A 50 -0.91 24.06 5.05
N SER A 51 -0.90 24.77 6.17
CA SER A 51 0.25 24.79 7.07
C SER A 51 0.31 23.50 7.90
N VAL A 52 1.54 23.07 8.21
CA VAL A 52 1.83 21.80 8.85
C VAL A 52 2.33 22.03 10.27
N LYS A 53 1.70 21.37 11.25
CA LYS A 53 2.12 21.36 12.67
C LYS A 53 3.04 20.19 12.99
N ALA A 54 2.70 19.00 12.49
CA ALA A 54 3.44 17.77 12.76
C ALA A 54 3.48 16.87 11.52
N ILE A 55 4.53 16.08 11.38
CA ILE A 55 4.66 15.08 10.32
C ILE A 55 5.12 13.76 10.95
N SER A 56 4.52 12.66 10.51
CA SER A 56 4.96 11.32 10.86
C SER A 56 4.71 10.36 9.69
N VAL A 57 5.25 9.16 9.76
CA VAL A 57 5.11 8.14 8.70
C VAL A 57 4.54 6.88 9.29
N THR A 58 3.66 6.23 8.56
CA THR A 58 3.12 4.92 8.94
C THR A 58 4.21 3.83 8.95
N SER A 59 4.19 2.99 9.98
CA SER A 59 5.16 1.91 10.18
C SER A 59 4.44 0.59 10.44
N THR A 60 4.92 -0.47 9.78
CA THR A 60 4.41 -1.85 9.89
C THR A 60 5.56 -2.81 10.15
N ALA A 61 5.25 -4.02 10.61
CA ALA A 61 6.25 -4.95 11.12
C ALA A 61 7.31 -5.33 10.07
N LYS A 62 6.89 -5.52 8.81
CA LYS A 62 7.76 -5.89 7.69
C LYS A 62 8.00 -4.75 6.70
N GLY A 63 7.25 -3.65 6.81
CA GLY A 63 7.35 -2.51 5.90
C GLY A 63 6.89 -2.82 4.47
N ILE A 64 6.02 -3.81 4.28
CA ILE A 64 5.52 -4.26 2.97
C ILE A 64 4.38 -3.37 2.48
N THR A 65 3.46 -2.98 3.36
CA THR A 65 2.33 -2.11 2.99
C THR A 65 2.82 -0.74 2.50
N SER A 66 2.02 -0.07 1.65
CA SER A 66 2.29 1.28 1.20
C SER A 66 2.45 2.23 2.40
N LYS A 67 3.44 3.11 2.34
CA LYS A 67 3.63 4.11 3.39
C LYS A 67 2.75 5.32 3.11
N HIS A 68 1.96 5.71 4.09
CA HIS A 68 1.31 7.01 4.13
C HIS A 68 2.09 7.98 5.01
N LEU A 69 2.19 9.22 4.55
CA LEU A 69 2.66 10.38 5.29
C LEU A 69 1.49 10.94 6.08
N LEU A 70 1.62 10.99 7.41
CA LEU A 70 0.64 11.59 8.31
C LEU A 70 1.03 13.05 8.54
N ILE A 71 0.16 13.96 8.14
CA ILE A 71 0.36 15.40 8.21
C ILE A 71 -0.66 15.97 9.20
N GLY A 72 -0.17 16.49 10.32
CA GLY A 72 -0.95 17.30 11.24
C GLY A 72 -1.14 18.70 10.68
N THR A 73 -2.37 19.08 10.38
CA THR A 73 -2.69 20.39 9.80
C THR A 73 -2.89 21.43 10.89
N ILE A 74 -2.91 22.73 10.52
CA ILE A 74 -3.21 23.80 11.49
C ILE A 74 -4.61 23.71 12.11
N GLY A 75 -5.55 23.03 11.44
CA GLY A 75 -6.90 22.79 11.91
C GLY A 75 -7.02 21.67 12.94
N ASP A 76 -5.89 21.20 13.48
CA ASP A 76 -5.84 20.14 14.50
C ASP A 76 -6.45 18.81 14.04
N GLN A 77 -6.32 18.54 12.75
CA GLN A 77 -6.69 17.27 12.12
C GLN A 77 -5.47 16.60 11.50
N VAL A 78 -5.54 15.28 11.36
CA VAL A 78 -4.47 14.49 10.76
C VAL A 78 -4.88 13.98 9.40
N LEU A 79 -4.16 14.41 8.36
CA LEU A 79 -4.33 13.98 6.99
C LEU A 79 -3.35 12.84 6.68
N ALA A 80 -3.85 11.71 6.17
CA ALA A 80 -3.00 10.65 5.63
C ALA A 80 -2.87 10.78 4.12
N MET A 81 -1.66 11.00 3.63
CA MET A 81 -1.38 11.09 2.20
C MET A 81 -0.48 9.93 1.75
N ASP A 82 -0.84 9.27 0.66
CA ASP A 82 -0.03 8.19 0.09
C ASP A 82 1.33 8.73 -0.39
N LYS A 83 2.42 8.01 -0.09
CA LYS A 83 3.77 8.30 -0.58
C LYS A 83 3.84 8.42 -2.11
N ARG A 84 2.91 7.82 -2.86
CA ARG A 84 2.80 7.98 -4.33
C ARG A 84 2.60 9.43 -4.79
N PHE A 85 1.98 10.28 -3.97
CA PHE A 85 1.88 11.71 -4.25
C PHE A 85 3.23 12.44 -4.11
N PHE A 86 4.21 11.81 -3.48
CA PHE A 86 5.51 12.37 -3.14
C PHE A 86 6.64 11.68 -3.92
N ASP A 87 6.41 11.19 -5.15
CA ASP A 87 7.45 10.55 -5.97
C ASP A 87 8.19 11.60 -6.84
N PRO A 88 9.51 11.80 -6.67
CA PRO A 88 10.28 12.80 -7.40
C PRO A 88 10.41 12.53 -8.91
N ARG A 89 9.90 11.39 -9.40
CA ARG A 89 9.85 11.04 -10.82
C ARG A 89 8.60 11.54 -11.53
N ARG A 90 7.66 12.17 -10.81
CA ARG A 90 6.40 12.67 -11.38
C ARG A 90 6.67 13.83 -12.36
N SER A 91 6.23 13.65 -13.60
CA SER A 91 6.29 14.67 -14.66
C SER A 91 4.88 15.09 -15.08
N VAL A 92 4.74 16.26 -15.72
CA VAL A 92 3.44 16.77 -16.20
C VAL A 92 2.85 15.84 -17.26
N ASN A 93 3.69 15.34 -18.18
CA ASN A 93 3.32 14.42 -19.23
C ASN A 93 4.12 13.11 -19.06
N PRO A 94 3.63 12.14 -18.26
CA PRO A 94 4.35 10.89 -18.04
C PRO A 94 4.41 10.05 -19.31
N THR A 95 5.54 9.40 -19.51
CA THR A 95 5.77 8.42 -20.58
C THR A 95 4.93 7.16 -20.38
N GLN A 96 4.76 6.35 -21.43
CA GLN A 96 3.97 5.11 -21.34
C GLN A 96 4.54 4.14 -20.29
N SER A 97 5.86 3.99 -20.21
CA SER A 97 6.52 3.18 -19.18
C SER A 97 6.24 3.69 -17.76
N GLU A 98 6.26 5.01 -17.54
CA GLU A 98 5.97 5.60 -16.23
C GLU A 98 4.50 5.42 -15.83
N LYS A 99 3.57 5.45 -16.79
CA LYS A 99 2.15 5.15 -16.56
C LYS A 99 1.93 3.69 -16.17
N GLU A 100 2.67 2.76 -16.79
CA GLU A 100 2.62 1.33 -16.46
C GLU A 100 3.16 1.04 -15.06
N GLU A 101 4.15 1.82 -14.59
CA GLU A 101 4.62 1.78 -13.20
C GLU A 101 3.62 2.39 -12.19
N GLY A 102 2.54 3.03 -12.68
CA GLY A 102 1.54 3.70 -11.84
C GLY A 102 1.98 5.06 -11.29
N ILE A 103 2.94 5.73 -11.95
CA ILE A 103 3.38 7.08 -11.56
C ILE A 103 2.26 8.08 -11.83
N LEU A 104 1.85 8.81 -10.80
CA LEU A 104 0.81 9.83 -10.90
C LEU A 104 1.35 11.06 -11.66
N PRO A 105 0.61 11.64 -12.62
CA PRO A 105 1.06 12.85 -13.31
C PRO A 105 1.24 13.99 -12.31
N LEU A 106 2.22 14.86 -12.54
CA LEU A 106 2.46 16.02 -11.70
C LEU A 106 1.27 16.99 -11.79
N THR A 107 0.79 17.43 -10.63
CA THR A 107 -0.28 18.43 -10.48
C THR A 107 0.27 19.68 -9.81
N ASP A 108 -0.35 20.84 -10.05
CA ASP A 108 0.11 22.14 -9.52
C ASP A 108 0.17 22.17 -7.99
N SER A 109 -0.74 21.46 -7.35
CA SER A 109 -0.80 21.31 -5.89
C SER A 109 -1.12 19.88 -5.49
N LEU A 110 -0.78 19.53 -4.25
CA LEU A 110 -1.17 18.26 -3.65
C LEU A 110 -2.66 18.29 -3.30
N PRO A 111 -3.46 17.31 -3.77
CA PRO A 111 -4.89 17.29 -3.51
C PRO A 111 -5.16 17.00 -2.02
N ILE A 112 -6.10 17.74 -1.44
CA ILE A 112 -6.61 17.47 -0.10
C ILE A 112 -7.94 16.76 -0.26
N ILE A 113 -7.94 15.46 0.03
CA ILE A 113 -9.11 14.60 -0.06
C ILE A 113 -9.75 14.55 1.34
N PRO A 114 -10.99 15.03 1.54
CA PRO A 114 -11.61 15.04 2.87
C PRO A 114 -11.73 13.65 3.52
N GLN A 115 -11.87 12.59 2.70
CA GLN A 115 -11.91 11.21 3.18
C GLN A 115 -10.57 10.69 3.72
N SER A 116 -9.47 11.38 3.43
CA SER A 116 -8.13 11.02 3.88
C SER A 116 -7.78 11.55 5.27
N TYR A 117 -8.68 12.31 5.91
CA TYR A 117 -8.50 12.70 7.31
C TYR A 117 -8.71 11.50 8.23
N VAL A 118 -7.65 11.13 8.94
CA VAL A 118 -7.59 10.03 9.89
C VAL A 118 -8.44 10.30 11.13
N THR A 119 -8.57 11.57 11.51
CA THR A 119 -9.41 11.99 12.65
C THR A 119 -10.90 12.14 12.27
N HIS A 120 -11.26 11.96 10.99
CA HIS A 120 -12.62 12.13 10.49
C HIS A 120 -13.26 13.46 10.93
N ALA A 121 -14.32 13.39 11.75
CA ALA A 121 -15.02 14.56 12.29
C ALA A 121 -14.37 15.12 13.57
N LEU A 122 -13.45 14.40 14.19
CA LEU A 122 -12.79 14.79 15.43
C LEU A 122 -11.57 15.68 15.14
N LYS A 123 -11.33 16.61 16.05
CA LYS A 123 -10.12 17.44 16.11
C LYS A 123 -9.36 17.09 17.38
N VAL A 124 -8.03 17.11 17.28
CA VAL A 124 -7.12 16.86 18.40
C VAL A 124 -6.54 18.20 18.79
N GLU A 125 -7.27 18.94 19.64
CA GLU A 125 -6.94 20.33 19.95
C GLU A 125 -5.49 20.46 20.42
N GLY A 126 -4.79 21.47 19.89
CA GLY A 126 -3.38 21.70 20.17
C GLY A 126 -2.49 20.51 19.78
N LEU A 127 -2.66 19.98 18.56
CA LEU A 127 -1.89 18.86 18.04
C LEU A 127 -0.37 19.12 18.13
N ARG A 128 0.34 18.29 18.91
CA ARG A 128 1.80 18.41 19.13
C ARG A 128 2.58 17.35 18.38
N GLY A 129 2.05 16.14 18.29
CA GLY A 129 2.80 15.01 17.74
C GLY A 129 1.92 13.86 17.28
N ILE A 130 2.50 13.03 16.42
CA ILE A 130 1.88 11.86 15.83
C ILE A 130 2.88 10.70 15.96
N VAL A 131 2.49 9.68 16.73
CA VAL A 131 3.27 8.46 16.95
C VAL A 131 2.60 7.33 16.18
N THR A 132 3.41 6.56 15.46
CA THR A 132 2.95 5.38 14.72
C THR A 132 3.66 4.14 15.26
N VAL A 133 2.90 3.06 15.45
CA VAL A 133 3.40 1.78 15.96
C VAL A 133 2.90 0.66 15.04
N PRO A 134 3.75 -0.29 14.63
CA PRO A 134 3.30 -1.43 13.84
C PRO A 134 2.26 -2.27 14.60
N ALA A 135 1.18 -2.65 13.93
CA ALA A 135 0.24 -3.63 14.47
C ALA A 135 0.77 -5.05 14.25
N LYS A 136 0.09 -6.04 14.82
CA LYS A 136 0.39 -7.47 14.59
C LYS A 136 0.11 -7.89 13.14
N LEU A 137 -0.94 -7.32 12.54
CA LEU A 137 -1.27 -7.47 11.13
C LEU A 137 -0.43 -6.51 10.31
N GLU A 138 0.15 -7.00 9.21
CA GLU A 138 1.05 -6.22 8.36
C GLU A 138 0.30 -5.16 7.56
N SER A 139 -1.00 -5.36 7.30
CA SER A 139 -1.84 -4.36 6.63
C SER A 139 -2.20 -3.16 7.52
N ALA A 140 -1.92 -3.22 8.83
CA ALA A 140 -2.39 -2.25 9.81
C ALA A 140 -1.25 -1.60 10.60
N THR A 141 -1.47 -0.33 10.97
CA THR A 141 -0.61 0.44 11.87
C THR A 141 -1.48 1.15 12.91
N LEU A 142 -0.96 1.29 14.11
CA LEU A 142 -1.60 2.00 15.21
C LEU A 142 -1.10 3.44 15.19
N VAL A 143 -2.03 4.39 15.11
CA VAL A 143 -1.73 5.82 15.05
C VAL A 143 -2.23 6.46 16.33
N PHE A 144 -1.31 7.04 17.08
CA PHE A 144 -1.59 7.79 18.29
C PHE A 144 -1.19 9.24 18.09
N THR A 145 -2.15 10.14 18.21
CA THR A 145 -1.96 11.57 18.03
C THR A 145 -2.22 12.26 19.35
N HIS A 146 -1.30 13.14 19.75
CA HIS A 146 -1.36 13.77 21.07
C HIS A 146 -1.18 15.28 20.98
N GLY A 147 -1.92 15.98 21.82
CA GLY A 147 -1.94 17.44 21.94
C GLY A 147 -2.40 17.85 23.34
N VAL A 148 -3.40 18.73 23.39
CA VAL A 148 -4.26 18.88 24.57
C VAL A 148 -5.16 17.64 24.70
N ASP A 149 -5.70 17.20 23.57
CA ASP A 149 -6.49 15.98 23.48
C ASP A 149 -5.63 14.79 23.04
N LEU A 150 -6.15 13.58 23.31
CA LEU A 150 -5.55 12.32 22.90
C LEU A 150 -6.50 11.63 21.93
N PHE A 151 -5.96 11.17 20.80
CA PHE A 151 -6.72 10.40 19.82
C PHE A 151 -5.92 9.19 19.35
N PHE A 152 -6.60 8.07 19.23
CA PHE A 152 -6.02 6.79 18.86
C PHE A 152 -6.88 6.14 17.79
N THR A 153 -6.25 5.65 16.74
CA THR A 153 -6.95 4.88 15.70
C THR A 153 -6.03 3.86 15.05
N ARG A 154 -6.63 2.86 14.41
CA ARG A 154 -5.94 1.90 13.55
C ARG A 154 -6.10 2.34 12.10
N LEU A 155 -5.00 2.48 11.39
CA LEU A 155 -4.98 2.85 9.98
C LEU A 155 -4.49 1.66 9.14
N ALA A 156 -5.10 1.44 7.97
CA ALA A 156 -4.68 0.43 7.01
C ALA A 156 -4.35 1.08 5.66
N PRO A 157 -3.08 1.45 5.39
CA PRO A 157 -2.69 2.21 4.20
C PRO A 157 -3.10 1.57 2.88
N SER A 158 -2.84 0.26 2.71
CA SER A 158 -3.20 -0.50 1.50
C SER A 158 -4.51 -1.27 1.62
N ARG A 159 -5.42 -0.87 2.53
CA ARG A 159 -6.56 -1.68 3.00
C ARG A 159 -6.12 -2.99 3.68
N THR A 160 -7.05 -3.67 4.34
CA THR A 160 -6.81 -4.92 5.06
C THR A 160 -6.74 -6.10 4.09
N TYR A 161 -5.53 -6.45 3.63
CA TYR A 161 -5.31 -7.60 2.74
C TYR A 161 -4.96 -8.91 3.48
N ASP A 162 -4.69 -8.84 4.79
CA ASP A 162 -4.38 -9.99 5.65
C ASP A 162 -5.53 -10.34 6.61
N SER A 163 -6.70 -9.74 6.38
CA SER A 163 -7.96 -10.03 7.09
C SER A 163 -9.09 -10.16 6.07
N LEU A 164 -10.07 -11.01 6.39
CA LEU A 164 -11.34 -11.01 5.67
C LEU A 164 -12.03 -9.66 5.85
N THR A 165 -12.71 -9.21 4.79
CA THR A 165 -13.52 -8.00 4.80
C THR A 165 -14.74 -8.20 5.69
N GLU A 166 -15.17 -7.14 6.38
CA GLU A 166 -16.38 -7.16 7.20
C GLU A 166 -17.65 -7.44 6.36
N ASP A 167 -17.64 -7.02 5.08
CA ASP A 167 -18.74 -7.22 4.13
C ASP A 167 -18.77 -8.62 3.47
N PHE A 168 -17.95 -9.57 3.94
CA PHE A 168 -17.88 -10.89 3.33
C PHE A 168 -19.17 -11.71 3.58
N SER A 169 -19.87 -12.10 2.52
CA SER A 169 -21.13 -12.86 2.63
C SER A 169 -20.87 -14.36 2.87
N TYR A 170 -20.73 -14.71 4.15
CA TYR A 170 -20.62 -16.12 4.57
C TYR A 170 -21.83 -16.96 4.17
N ALA A 171 -23.04 -16.35 4.17
CA ALA A 171 -24.27 -17.02 3.78
C ALA A 171 -24.25 -17.46 2.31
N LEU A 172 -23.84 -16.56 1.40
CA LEU A 172 -23.73 -16.88 -0.02
C LEU A 172 -22.72 -18.01 -0.25
N LEU A 173 -21.55 -17.95 0.41
CA LEU A 173 -20.53 -19.00 0.32
C LEU A 173 -21.08 -20.36 0.77
N LEU A 174 -21.84 -20.40 1.86
CA LEU A 174 -22.39 -21.66 2.36
C LEU A 174 -23.47 -22.21 1.41
N ILE A 175 -24.35 -21.34 0.89
CA ILE A 175 -25.38 -21.71 -0.07
C ILE A 175 -24.77 -22.28 -1.35
N THR A 176 -23.72 -21.66 -1.88
CA THR A 176 -23.07 -22.16 -3.11
C THR A 176 -22.42 -23.52 -2.89
N ILE A 177 -21.76 -23.75 -1.75
CA ILE A 177 -21.20 -25.07 -1.39
C ILE A 177 -22.30 -26.13 -1.36
N VAL A 178 -23.41 -25.87 -0.67
CA VAL A 178 -24.53 -26.82 -0.58
C VAL A 178 -25.14 -27.08 -1.95
N ALA A 179 -25.37 -26.04 -2.75
CA ALA A 179 -25.89 -26.17 -4.10
C ALA A 179 -24.97 -27.02 -5.00
N LEU A 180 -23.65 -26.84 -4.89
CA LEU A 180 -22.66 -27.62 -5.64
C LEU A 180 -22.67 -29.10 -5.21
N LEU A 181 -22.77 -29.38 -3.90
CA LEU A 181 -22.87 -30.75 -3.41
C LEU A 181 -24.12 -31.48 -3.92
N VAL A 182 -25.28 -30.80 -3.89
CA VAL A 182 -26.52 -31.33 -4.43
C VAL A 182 -26.41 -31.57 -5.94
N ALA A 183 -25.83 -30.62 -6.69
CA ALA A 183 -25.60 -30.77 -8.12
C ALA A 183 -24.70 -31.97 -8.44
N ILE A 184 -23.59 -32.14 -7.70
CA ILE A 184 -22.69 -33.30 -7.84
C ILE A 184 -23.46 -34.61 -7.60
N PHE A 185 -24.23 -34.70 -6.52
CA PHE A 185 -24.98 -35.92 -6.21
C PHE A 185 -26.02 -36.26 -7.31
N VAL A 186 -26.77 -35.26 -7.77
CA VAL A 186 -27.76 -35.44 -8.83
C VAL A 186 -27.09 -35.86 -10.15
N THR A 187 -25.99 -35.20 -10.53
CA THR A 187 -25.23 -35.57 -11.74
C THR A 187 -24.61 -36.95 -11.66
N TRP A 188 -24.13 -37.38 -10.49
CA TRP A 188 -23.58 -38.72 -10.29
C TRP A 188 -24.64 -39.81 -10.52
N VAL A 189 -25.82 -39.66 -9.93
CA VAL A 189 -26.95 -40.59 -10.12
C VAL A 189 -27.40 -40.63 -11.57
N LEU A 190 -27.49 -39.46 -12.23
CA LEU A 190 -27.82 -39.38 -13.66
C LEU A 190 -26.75 -40.05 -14.53
N SER A 191 -25.47 -39.90 -14.17
CA SER A 191 -24.36 -40.50 -14.88
C SER A 191 -24.37 -42.02 -14.77
N GLU A 192 -24.55 -42.59 -13.58
CA GLU A 192 -24.66 -44.05 -13.40
C GLU A 192 -25.83 -44.63 -14.19
N LYS A 193 -26.98 -43.95 -14.15
CA LYS A 193 -28.15 -44.35 -14.94
C LYS A 193 -27.86 -44.35 -16.45
N LYS A 194 -27.18 -43.32 -16.94
CA LYS A 194 -26.83 -43.20 -18.36
C LYS A 194 -25.81 -44.28 -18.77
N ASP A 195 -24.76 -44.47 -17.98
CA ASP A 195 -23.70 -45.47 -18.24
C ASP A 195 -24.27 -46.90 -18.23
N LEU A 196 -25.20 -47.20 -17.31
CA LEU A 196 -25.94 -48.46 -17.33
C LEU A 196 -26.77 -48.59 -18.62
N SER A 197 -27.53 -47.56 -19.01
CA SER A 197 -28.32 -47.60 -20.25
C SER A 197 -27.48 -47.78 -21.51
N GLU A 198 -26.27 -47.22 -21.56
CA GLU A 198 -25.35 -47.40 -22.69
C GLU A 198 -24.75 -48.81 -22.74
N LYS A 199 -24.42 -49.40 -21.58
CA LYS A 199 -23.88 -50.77 -21.48
C LYS A 199 -24.90 -51.87 -21.79
N TRP A 200 -26.18 -51.60 -21.60
CA TRP A 200 -27.27 -52.56 -21.84
C TRP A 200 -27.85 -52.49 -23.26
N ARG A 201 -27.27 -51.64 -24.11
CA ARG A 201 -27.59 -51.53 -25.53
C ARG A 201 -26.60 -52.32 -26.37
#